data_AF-A0A1B8CBE1-F1
#
_entry.id   AF-A0A1B8CBE1-F1
#
_cell.length_a   1.000
_cell.length_b   1.000
_cell.length_c   1.000
_cell.angle_alpha   90.00
_cell.angle_beta   90.00
_cell.angle_gamma   90.00
#
_symmetry.space_group_name_H-M   'P 1'
#
loop_
_entity.id
_entity.type
_entity.pdbx_description
1 polymer ?
#
loop_
_entity_poly.entity_id
_entity_poly.type
_entity_poly.pdbx_seq_one_letter_code
_entity_poly.pdbx_strand_id
1 'polypeptide(L)'
;MSAISQIATISSLKALFILEFEDDPQQLCNAMQQSGAVNKRLSQVGVAAASLSLWTQWFLTTQSRGAGDKKRQTYLSNANLARQGRALGIDRHMRCNAGTEFISDSMVATTMEALLGAAFYNGGLDSVAQMLRVMDLGSGLDAM
;
A
#
# COMPACT_ATOMS: atom_id res chain seq x y z
N MET A 1 -9.43 7.98 -19.94
CA MET A 1 -7.98 8.26 -19.78
C MET A 1 -7.23 7.65 -20.95
N SER A 2 -6.31 8.38 -21.59
CA SER A 2 -5.45 7.82 -22.64
C SER A 2 -4.31 6.97 -22.05
N ALA A 3 -3.69 6.11 -22.85
CA ALA A 3 -2.56 5.27 -22.44
C ALA A 3 -1.38 6.08 -21.88
N ILE A 4 -1.15 7.30 -22.41
CA ILE A 4 -0.06 8.19 -21.99
C ILE A 4 -0.22 8.65 -20.52
N SER A 5 -1.45 8.96 -20.11
CA SER A 5 -1.77 9.36 -18.72
C SER A 5 -1.57 8.21 -17.72
N GLN A 6 -1.78 6.96 -18.16
CA GLN A 6 -1.56 5.78 -17.32
C GLN A 6 -0.06 5.54 -17.07
N ILE A 7 0.76 5.63 -18.12
CA ILE A 7 2.22 5.42 -18.04
C ILE A 7 2.85 6.45 -17.11
N ALA A 8 2.51 7.73 -17.23
CA ALA A 8 3.04 8.79 -16.35
C ALA A 8 2.68 8.57 -14.87
N THR A 9 1.47 8.06 -14.59
CA THR A 9 1.03 7.75 -13.22
C THR A 9 1.84 6.58 -12.64
N ILE A 10 2.06 5.53 -13.45
CA ILE A 10 2.83 4.36 -13.04
C ILE A 10 4.29 4.74 -12.76
N SER A 11 4.93 5.51 -13.66
CA SER A 11 6.30 5.99 -13.44
C SER A 11 6.42 6.84 -12.18
N SER A 12 5.44 7.70 -11.90
CA SER A 12 5.41 8.50 -10.67
C SER A 12 5.29 7.64 -9.41
N LEU A 13 4.47 6.58 -9.45
CA LEU A 13 4.31 5.64 -8.33
C LEU A 13 5.56 4.76 -8.14
N LYS A 14 6.18 4.27 -9.23
CA LYS A 14 7.44 3.53 -9.18
C LYS A 14 8.54 4.39 -8.53
N ALA A 15 8.64 5.66 -8.93
CA ALA A 15 9.57 6.61 -8.35
C ALA A 15 9.26 6.92 -6.87
N LEU A 16 7.98 7.09 -6.53
CA LEU A 16 7.55 7.40 -5.17
C LEU A 16 7.87 6.29 -4.18
N PHE A 17 7.69 5.02 -4.59
CA PHE A 17 7.94 3.87 -3.72
C PHE A 17 9.33 3.25 -3.89
N ILE A 18 10.15 3.77 -4.82
CA ILE A 18 11.49 3.25 -5.15
C ILE A 18 11.42 1.75 -5.45
N LEU A 19 10.38 1.33 -6.18
CA LEU A 19 10.13 -0.07 -6.49
C LEU A 19 10.64 -0.37 -7.91
N GLU A 20 11.55 -1.34 -8.01
CA GLU A 20 11.89 -1.97 -9.29
C GLU A 20 10.77 -2.93 -9.66
N PHE A 21 9.76 -2.41 -10.34
CA PHE A 21 8.72 -3.27 -10.92
C PHE A 21 9.23 -3.96 -12.18
N GLU A 22 9.26 -5.29 -12.17
CA GLU A 22 9.32 -6.09 -13.41
C GLU A 22 8.20 -5.62 -14.35
N ASP A 23 8.37 -5.82 -15.65
CA ASP A 23 7.60 -5.21 -16.74
C ASP A 23 6.08 -5.55 -16.79
N ASP A 24 5.47 -6.02 -15.69
CA ASP A 24 4.02 -6.15 -15.53
C ASP A 24 3.39 -4.95 -14.76
N PRO A 25 3.11 -3.83 -15.44
CA PRO A 25 2.43 -2.67 -14.84
C PRO A 25 0.96 -2.94 -14.49
N GLN A 26 0.43 -4.12 -14.79
CA GLN A 26 -1.00 -4.39 -14.67
C GLN A 26 -1.44 -4.44 -13.21
N GLN A 27 -0.58 -4.89 -12.30
CA GLN A 27 -0.92 -4.97 -10.88
C GLN A 27 -1.02 -3.58 -10.23
N LEU A 28 -0.16 -2.64 -10.62
CA LEU A 28 -0.29 -1.24 -10.21
C LEU A 28 -1.58 -0.62 -10.76
N CYS A 29 -1.90 -0.88 -12.04
CA CYS A 29 -3.16 -0.45 -12.62
C CYS A 29 -4.37 -1.01 -11.87
N ASN A 30 -4.31 -2.30 -11.52
CA ASN A 30 -5.37 -3.00 -10.79
C ASN A 30 -5.51 -2.48 -9.36
N ALA A 31 -4.40 -2.17 -8.68
CA ALA A 31 -4.41 -1.59 -7.35
C ALA A 31 -5.03 -0.19 -7.33
N MET A 32 -4.78 0.63 -8.35
CA MET A 32 -5.30 2.00 -8.46
C MET A 32 -6.78 2.07 -8.88
N GLN A 33 -7.42 0.96 -9.23
CA GLN A 33 -8.84 0.93 -9.57
C GLN A 33 -9.71 0.92 -8.31
N GLN A 34 -10.60 1.91 -8.17
CA GLN A 34 -11.42 2.15 -6.97
C GLN A 34 -12.17 0.93 -6.41
N SER A 35 -12.77 0.08 -7.26
CA SER A 35 -13.67 -0.98 -6.77
C SER A 35 -13.76 -2.22 -7.67
N GLY A 36 -12.65 -2.61 -8.30
CA GLY A 36 -12.61 -3.87 -9.05
C GLY A 36 -12.49 -5.09 -8.11
N ALA A 37 -13.03 -6.24 -8.53
CA ALA A 37 -12.81 -7.50 -7.81
C ALA A 37 -11.30 -7.82 -7.64
N VAL A 38 -10.48 -7.36 -8.59
CA VAL A 38 -9.02 -7.50 -8.54
C VAL A 38 -8.38 -6.58 -7.50
N ASN A 39 -8.80 -5.31 -7.39
CA ASN A 39 -8.32 -4.39 -6.36
C ASN A 39 -8.55 -4.95 -4.95
N LYS A 40 -9.77 -5.44 -4.68
CA LYS A 40 -10.12 -6.02 -3.37
C LYS A 40 -9.29 -7.26 -3.04
N ARG A 41 -9.03 -8.13 -4.03
CA ARG A 41 -8.15 -9.29 -3.85
C ARG A 41 -6.71 -8.88 -3.58
N LEU A 42 -6.20 -7.87 -4.30
CA LEU A 42 -4.87 -7.31 -4.05
C LEU A 42 -4.80 -6.68 -2.65
N SER A 43 -5.84 -5.98 -2.20
CA SER A 43 -5.91 -5.42 -0.84
C SER A 43 -5.79 -6.50 0.23
N GLN A 44 -6.50 -7.63 0.07
CA GLN A 44 -6.37 -8.77 0.99
C GLN A 44 -4.96 -9.35 1.02
N VAL A 45 -4.29 -9.46 -0.14
CA VAL A 45 -2.89 -9.90 -0.21
C VAL A 45 -1.98 -8.88 0.49
N GLY A 46 -2.16 -7.60 0.21
CA GLY A 46 -1.32 -6.54 0.74
C GLY A 46 -1.42 -6.38 2.26
N VAL A 47 -2.62 -6.44 2.83
CA VAL A 47 -2.78 -6.38 4.29
C VAL A 47 -2.16 -7.60 4.97
N ALA A 48 -2.26 -8.79 4.38
CA ALA A 48 -1.61 -10.00 4.88
C ALA A 48 -0.09 -9.89 4.82
N ALA A 49 0.46 -9.46 3.68
CA ALA A 49 1.90 -9.29 3.47
C ALA A 49 2.49 -8.21 4.38
N ALA A 50 1.82 -7.06 4.51
CA ALA A 50 2.23 -5.99 5.42
C ALA A 50 2.16 -6.44 6.89
N SER A 51 1.12 -7.17 7.27
CA SER A 51 0.99 -7.76 8.60
C SER A 51 2.14 -8.74 8.88
N LEU A 52 2.51 -9.59 7.93
CA LEU A 52 3.65 -10.50 8.07
C LEU A 52 4.96 -9.74 8.19
N SER A 53 5.20 -8.73 7.35
CA SER A 53 6.41 -7.89 7.41
C SER A 53 6.58 -7.23 8.78
N LEU A 54 5.50 -6.67 9.34
CA LEU A 54 5.52 -6.08 10.69
C LEU A 54 5.75 -7.12 11.79
N TRP A 55 5.18 -8.32 11.67
CA TRP A 55 5.43 -9.41 12.62
C TRP A 55 6.86 -9.93 12.55
N THR A 56 7.44 -10.07 11.37
CA THR A 56 8.84 -10.47 11.18
C THR A 56 9.80 -9.46 11.81
N GLN A 57 9.52 -8.16 11.65
CA GLN A 57 10.30 -7.10 12.30
C GLN A 57 10.12 -7.13 13.83
N TRP A 58 8.89 -7.27 14.32
CA TRP A 58 8.61 -7.37 15.76
C TRP A 58 9.24 -8.61 16.42
N PHE A 59 9.31 -9.75 15.72
CA PHE A 59 9.83 -11.01 16.26
C PHE A 59 11.28 -10.90 16.76
N LEU A 60 12.08 -10.00 16.17
CA LEU A 60 13.47 -9.76 16.56
C LEU A 60 13.61 -8.86 17.80
N THR A 61 12.50 -8.33 18.33
CA THR A 61 12.48 -7.42 19.48
C THR A 61 12.20 -8.14 20.80
N THR A 62 12.41 -7.46 21.92
CA THR A 62 12.02 -7.93 23.26
C THR A 62 10.61 -7.48 23.67
N GLN A 63 9.85 -6.87 22.76
CA GLN A 63 8.54 -6.29 23.07
C GLN A 63 7.48 -7.37 23.28
N SER A 64 6.47 -7.08 24.10
CA SER A 64 5.35 -8.00 24.31
C SER A 64 4.52 -8.17 23.03
N ARG A 65 3.81 -9.30 22.91
CA ARG A 65 2.86 -9.54 21.81
C ARG A 65 1.81 -8.44 21.70
N GLY A 66 1.33 -7.93 22.83
CA GLY A 66 0.35 -6.85 22.87
C GLY A 66 0.89 -5.53 22.32
N ALA A 67 2.16 -5.20 22.61
CA ALA A 67 2.82 -4.03 22.02
C ALA A 67 2.97 -4.18 20.50
N GLY A 68 3.39 -5.37 20.03
CA GLY A 68 3.49 -5.69 18.60
C GLY A 68 2.15 -5.55 17.87
N ASP A 69 1.08 -6.15 18.41
CA ASP A 69 -0.25 -6.08 17.78
C ASP A 69 -0.81 -4.65 17.79
N LYS A 70 -0.67 -3.91 18.90
CA LYS A 70 -1.10 -2.50 18.96
C LYS A 70 -0.41 -1.67 17.87
N LYS A 71 0.89 -1.87 17.67
CA LYS A 71 1.67 -1.18 16.64
C LYS A 71 1.21 -1.55 15.24
N ARG A 72 1.04 -2.85 14.97
CA ARG A 72 0.48 -3.37 13.71
C ARG A 72 -0.89 -2.79 13.40
N GLN A 73 -1.81 -2.80 14.37
CA GLN A 73 -3.16 -2.24 14.22
C GLN A 73 -3.12 -0.73 13.98
N THR A 74 -2.19 -0.01 14.61
CA THR A 74 -2.03 1.44 14.40
C THR A 74 -1.62 1.73 12.96
N TYR A 75 -0.56 1.06 12.48
CA TYR A 75 -0.01 1.30 11.14
C TYR A 75 -0.92 0.81 10.02
N LEU A 76 -1.57 -0.34 10.19
CA LEU A 76 -2.45 -0.93 9.18
C LEU A 76 -3.92 -0.54 9.37
N SER A 77 -4.23 0.45 10.21
CA SER A 77 -5.60 0.95 10.33
C SER A 77 -6.02 1.69 9.06
N ASN A 78 -7.28 1.53 8.66
CA ASN A 78 -7.84 2.26 7.52
C ASN A 78 -7.64 3.77 7.63
N ALA A 79 -7.78 4.33 8.83
CA ALA A 79 -7.58 5.75 9.07
C ALA A 79 -6.13 6.18 8.76
N ASN A 80 -5.15 5.41 9.23
CA ASN A 80 -3.75 5.70 8.96
C ASN A 80 -3.39 5.50 7.49
N LEU A 81 -3.86 4.41 6.87
CA LEU A 81 -3.61 4.14 5.45
C LEU A 81 -4.25 5.20 4.55
N ALA A 82 -5.47 5.65 4.85
CA ALA A 82 -6.11 6.74 4.13
C ALA A 82 -5.33 8.05 4.26
N ARG A 83 -4.90 8.39 5.49
CA ARG A 83 -4.07 9.57 5.75
C ARG A 83 -2.77 9.53 4.93
N GLN A 84 -2.05 8.41 4.96
CA GLN A 84 -0.80 8.27 4.21
C GLN A 84 -1.04 8.29 2.70
N GLY A 85 -2.08 7.61 2.21
CA GLY A 85 -2.44 7.62 0.80
C GLY A 85 -2.73 9.02 0.29
N ARG A 86 -3.45 9.85 1.06
CA ARG A 86 -3.69 11.26 0.73
C ARG A 86 -2.42 12.10 0.78
N ALA A 87 -1.57 11.90 1.79
CA ALA A 87 -0.28 12.59 1.88
C ALA A 87 0.62 12.31 0.67
N LEU A 88 0.54 11.09 0.14
CA LEU A 88 1.22 10.64 -1.08
C LEU A 88 0.49 11.01 -2.38
N GLY A 89 -0.68 11.67 -2.29
CA GLY A 89 -1.50 12.07 -3.43
C GLY A 89 -2.20 10.93 -4.17
N ILE A 90 -2.28 9.73 -3.59
CA ILE A 90 -2.86 8.52 -4.20
C ILE A 90 -4.31 8.77 -4.60
N ASP A 91 -5.09 9.46 -3.78
CA ASP A 91 -6.48 9.80 -4.05
C ASP A 91 -6.66 10.55 -5.38
N ARG A 92 -5.74 11.45 -5.74
CA ARG A 92 -5.77 12.19 -7.01
C ARG A 92 -5.45 11.33 -8.24
N HIS A 93 -4.80 10.19 -8.03
CA HIS A 93 -4.37 9.27 -9.09
C HIS A 93 -5.24 8.01 -9.19
N MET A 94 -6.23 7.85 -8.30
CA MET A 94 -7.17 6.72 -8.33
C MET A 94 -8.03 6.75 -9.59
N ARG A 95 -8.17 5.58 -10.22
CA ARG A 95 -9.09 5.37 -11.34
C ARG A 95 -10.48 5.11 -10.77
N CYS A 96 -11.26 6.18 -10.69
CA CYS A 96 -12.61 6.11 -10.16
C CYS A 96 -13.61 5.69 -11.23
N ASN A 97 -14.68 5.00 -10.81
CA ASN A 97 -15.77 4.65 -11.70
C ASN A 97 -16.54 5.91 -12.10
N ALA A 98 -17.16 5.91 -13.28
CA ALA A 98 -18.06 6.99 -13.71
C ALA A 98 -19.16 7.21 -12.65
N GLY A 99 -19.39 8.47 -12.27
CA GLY A 99 -20.34 8.85 -11.21
C GLY A 99 -19.77 8.82 -9.79
N THR A 100 -18.48 8.56 -9.60
CA THR A 100 -17.84 8.74 -8.29
C THR A 100 -17.64 10.22 -8.02
N GLU A 101 -18.46 10.78 -7.13
CA GLU A 101 -18.42 12.21 -6.76
C GLU A 101 -17.43 12.50 -5.63
N PHE A 102 -17.14 11.50 -4.79
CA PHE A 102 -16.29 11.64 -3.61
C PHE A 102 -15.41 10.41 -3.38
N ILE A 103 -14.15 10.66 -3.00
CA ILE A 103 -13.17 9.62 -2.65
C ILE A 103 -13.12 9.48 -1.13
N SER A 104 -13.73 8.41 -0.61
CA SER A 104 -13.77 8.12 0.82
C SER A 104 -12.44 7.59 1.36
N ASP A 105 -12.23 7.71 2.67
CA ASP A 105 -11.05 7.16 3.34
C ASP A 105 -10.96 5.64 3.17
N SER A 106 -12.09 4.94 3.17
CA SER A 106 -12.11 3.50 2.90
C SER A 106 -11.59 3.16 1.50
N MET A 107 -11.89 3.99 0.50
CA MET A 107 -11.38 3.79 -0.87
C MET A 107 -9.87 3.97 -0.92
N VAL A 108 -9.36 5.06 -0.33
CA VAL A 108 -7.92 5.32 -0.28
C VAL A 108 -7.19 4.22 0.48
N ALA A 109 -7.69 3.82 1.64
CA ALA A 109 -7.11 2.72 2.43
C ALA A 109 -7.05 1.41 1.64
N THR A 110 -8.15 1.03 0.98
CA THR A 110 -8.20 -0.20 0.17
C THR A 110 -7.21 -0.12 -1.00
N THR A 111 -7.07 1.04 -1.65
CA THR A 111 -6.05 1.23 -2.70
C THR A 111 -4.64 1.11 -2.15
N MET A 112 -4.36 1.65 -0.96
CA MET A 112 -3.05 1.52 -0.32
C MET A 112 -2.72 0.06 0.01
N GLU A 113 -3.67 -0.70 0.56
CA GLU A 113 -3.53 -2.14 0.74
C GLU A 113 -3.29 -2.86 -0.59
N ALA A 114 -4.03 -2.50 -1.65
CA ALA A 114 -3.85 -3.13 -2.95
C ALA A 114 -2.48 -2.83 -3.57
N LEU A 115 -1.93 -1.63 -3.34
CA LEU A 115 -0.58 -1.28 -3.76
C LEU A 115 0.48 -2.09 -2.98
N LEU A 116 0.28 -2.34 -1.68
CA LEU A 116 1.11 -3.28 -0.92
C LEU A 116 1.01 -4.71 -1.49
N GLY A 117 -0.17 -5.12 -1.95
CA GLY A 117 -0.37 -6.40 -2.65
C GLY A 117 0.39 -6.47 -3.97
N ALA A 118 0.38 -5.40 -4.76
CA ALA A 118 1.16 -5.30 -6.00
C ALA A 118 2.67 -5.30 -5.71
N ALA A 119 3.12 -4.62 -4.66
CA ALA A 119 4.52 -4.65 -4.23
C ALA A 119 4.96 -6.07 -3.84
N PHE A 120 4.11 -6.82 -3.12
CA PHE A 120 4.39 -8.21 -2.75
C PHE A 120 4.58 -9.12 -3.96
N TYR A 121 3.70 -9.05 -4.95
CA TYR A 121 3.84 -9.87 -6.15
C TYR A 121 5.05 -9.51 -7.00
N ASN A 122 5.51 -8.27 -6.91
CA ASN A 122 6.62 -7.79 -7.70
C ASN A 122 8.00 -8.04 -7.08
N GLY A 123 8.12 -8.04 -5.75
CA GLY A 123 9.41 -8.28 -5.09
C GLY A 123 9.31 -8.84 -3.68
N GLY A 124 8.23 -9.58 -3.40
CA GLY A 124 8.02 -10.26 -2.14
C GLY A 124 7.92 -9.31 -0.94
N LEU A 125 8.33 -9.80 0.22
CA LEU A 125 8.26 -9.06 1.47
C LEU A 125 9.23 -7.88 1.54
N ASP A 126 10.32 -7.89 0.75
CA ASP A 126 11.30 -6.79 0.73
C ASP A 126 10.71 -5.53 0.11
N SER A 127 10.00 -5.66 -1.02
CA SER A 127 9.24 -4.57 -1.64
C SER A 127 8.15 -4.03 -0.72
N VAL A 128 7.46 -4.91 0.00
CA VAL A 128 6.45 -4.50 1.01
C VAL A 128 7.12 -3.74 2.16
N ALA A 129 8.24 -4.22 2.69
CA ALA A 129 8.96 -3.56 3.76
C ALA A 129 9.49 -2.18 3.33
N GLN A 130 9.99 -2.06 2.10
CA GLN A 130 10.42 -0.78 1.53
C GLN A 130 9.25 0.20 1.41
N MET A 131 8.11 -0.26 0.90
CA MET A 131 6.90 0.54 0.80
C MET A 131 6.41 0.99 2.18
N LEU A 132 6.43 0.12 3.19
CA LEU A 132 6.12 0.48 4.58
C LEU A 132 7.09 1.53 5.14
N ARG A 133 8.39 1.46 4.81
CA ARG A 133 9.36 2.50 5.20
C ARG A 133 9.06 3.85 4.56
N VAL A 134 8.73 3.88 3.27
CA VAL A 134 8.36 5.12 2.54
C VAL A 134 7.10 5.76 3.13
N MET A 135 6.13 4.95 3.55
CA MET A 135 4.91 5.43 4.21
C MET A 135 5.13 5.85 5.68
N ASP A 136 6.38 5.86 6.16
CA ASP A 136 6.75 6.06 7.58
C ASP A 136 6.05 5.07 8.54
N LEU A 137 5.69 3.89 8.03
CA LEU A 137 5.05 2.80 8.77
C LEU A 137 6.07 1.81 9.35
N GLY A 138 7.30 1.79 8.82
CA GLY A 138 8.38 0.87 9.21
C GLY A 138 9.46 1.46 10.11
N SER A 139 9.70 2.78 10.05
CA SER A 139 10.78 3.48 10.77
C SER A 139 10.66 3.39 12.29
N GLY A 140 9.45 3.24 12.81
CA GLY A 140 9.23 3.10 14.25
C GLY A 140 9.72 1.77 14.83
N LEU A 141 10.15 0.79 14.01
CA LEU A 141 10.65 -0.52 14.48
C LEU A 141 12.15 -0.51 14.83
N ASP A 142 12.90 0.48 14.35
CA ASP A 142 14.33 0.64 14.63
C ASP A 142 14.61 1.50 15.89
N ALA A 143 13.58 2.18 16.41
CA ALA A 143 13.67 2.97 17.63
C ALA A 143 13.13 2.17 18.83
N MET A 144 14.00 1.32 19.41
CA MET A 144 14.11 0.92 20.84
C MET A 144 14.82 -0.43 20.99
#